data_AF-A0A375A9L4-F1
#
_entry.id   AF-A0A375A9L4-F1
#
_cell.length_a   1.000
_cell.length_b   1.000
_cell.length_c   1.000
_cell.angle_alpha   90.00
_cell.angle_beta   90.00
_cell.angle_gamma   90.00
#
_symmetry.space_group_name_H-M   'P 1'
#
loop_
_entity.id
_entity.type
_entity.pdbx_description
1 polymer ?
#
loop_
_entity_poly.entity_id
_entity_poly.type
_entity_poly.pdbx_seq_one_letter_code
_entity_poly.pdbx_strand_id
1 'polypeptide(L)'
;MKILINVQNNWPDNVKELDSAKYDQNKIPWCGKELFFLHEDGRVYQRYVKMPFIVDVDELSLFSLTTKDDNSFLIEEITDWPEGVNIRKGFIRAQWGHKSNGCCWYVFPDGGNMYAYFDAPMIKEHHRIYNVMPFISYEVLS
;
A
#
# COMPACT_ATOMS: atom_id res chain seq x y z
N MET A 1 1.99 6.53 12.87
CA MET A 1 2.24 5.09 12.58
C MET A 1 3.44 4.93 11.63
N LYS A 2 4.28 3.91 11.77
CA LYS A 2 5.40 3.63 10.83
C LYS A 2 5.35 2.17 10.38
N ILE A 3 5.48 1.91 9.08
CA ILE A 3 5.30 0.58 8.48
C ILE A 3 6.39 0.33 7.45
N LEU A 4 7.09 -0.80 7.56
CA LEU A 4 7.92 -1.36 6.49
C LEU A 4 7.08 -2.27 5.61
N ILE A 5 7.12 -2.03 4.31
CA ILE A 5 6.40 -2.82 3.31
C ILE A 5 7.43 -3.53 2.44
N ASN A 6 7.32 -4.86 2.37
CA ASN A 6 8.19 -5.71 1.57
C ASN A 6 7.41 -6.20 0.35
N VAL A 7 8.06 -6.17 -0.80
CA VAL A 7 7.54 -6.58 -2.11
C VAL A 7 8.34 -7.78 -2.57
N GLN A 8 7.66 -8.84 -3.00
CA GLN A 8 8.29 -10.08 -3.43
C GLN A 8 7.66 -10.55 -4.75
N ASN A 9 8.50 -11.19 -5.57
CA ASN A 9 8.11 -11.63 -6.92
C ASN A 9 7.71 -13.11 -6.96
N ASN A 10 8.19 -13.89 -5.97
CA ASN A 10 7.92 -15.32 -5.85
C ASN A 10 7.00 -15.56 -4.65
N TRP A 11 6.18 -16.61 -4.74
CA TRP A 11 5.43 -17.09 -3.59
C TRP A 11 6.41 -17.47 -2.47
N PRO A 12 6.22 -16.95 -1.24
CA PRO A 12 6.88 -17.52 -0.07
C PRO A 12 6.54 -19.02 0.05
N ASP A 13 7.51 -19.83 0.46
CA ASP A 13 7.36 -21.30 0.55
C ASP A 13 6.22 -21.74 1.51
N ASN A 14 5.81 -20.85 2.41
CA ASN A 14 4.78 -21.09 3.42
C ASN A 14 3.38 -20.57 3.04
N VAL A 15 3.16 -20.08 1.81
CA VAL A 15 1.85 -19.54 1.44
C VAL A 15 0.82 -20.63 1.23
N LYS A 16 -0.30 -20.49 1.94
CA LYS A 16 -1.51 -21.32 1.81
C LYS A 16 -2.38 -20.82 0.65
N GLU A 17 -3.34 -21.63 0.21
CA GLU A 17 -4.34 -21.20 -0.79
C GLU A 17 -5.03 -19.88 -0.39
N LEU A 18 -5.50 -19.14 -1.41
CA LEU A 18 -6.22 -17.89 -1.23
C LEU A 18 -7.39 -18.06 -0.25
N ASP A 19 -7.39 -17.28 0.82
CA ASP A 19 -8.45 -17.29 1.82
C ASP A 19 -9.23 -15.98 1.76
N SER A 20 -10.29 -15.97 0.95
CA SER A 20 -11.17 -14.81 0.82
C SER A 20 -11.87 -14.43 2.14
N ALA A 21 -11.94 -15.31 3.13
CA ALA A 21 -12.54 -14.99 4.43
C ALA A 21 -11.64 -14.10 5.31
N LYS A 22 -10.37 -13.87 4.90
CA LYS A 22 -9.44 -13.03 5.65
C LYS A 22 -9.88 -11.58 5.80
N TYR A 23 -10.66 -11.04 4.85
CA TYR A 23 -11.18 -9.67 4.96
C TYR A 23 -12.06 -9.50 6.20
N ASP A 24 -13.04 -10.39 6.37
CA ASP A 24 -14.01 -10.32 7.47
C ASP A 24 -13.35 -10.60 8.81
N GLN A 25 -12.45 -11.59 8.87
CA GLN A 25 -11.68 -11.93 10.08
C GLN A 25 -10.84 -10.74 10.58
N ASN A 26 -10.23 -9.99 9.66
CA ASN A 26 -9.38 -8.84 9.99
C ASN A 26 -10.13 -7.50 9.95
N LYS A 27 -11.46 -7.51 9.76
CA LYS A 27 -12.31 -6.31 9.68
C LYS A 27 -11.84 -5.29 8.64
N ILE A 28 -11.23 -5.75 7.55
CA ILE A 28 -10.71 -4.89 6.50
C ILE A 28 -11.88 -4.38 5.66
N PRO A 29 -12.05 -3.05 5.48
CA PRO A 29 -13.19 -2.52 4.74
C PRO A 29 -13.16 -2.98 3.27
N TRP A 30 -14.33 -3.40 2.77
CA TRP A 30 -14.49 -3.87 1.39
C TRP A 30 -14.06 -2.82 0.36
N CYS A 31 -14.35 -1.55 0.64
CA CYS A 31 -14.09 -0.40 -0.22
C CYS A 31 -12.76 0.32 0.08
N GLY A 32 -11.82 -0.26 0.85
CA GLY A 32 -10.54 0.40 1.13
C GLY A 32 -10.68 1.79 1.78
N LYS A 33 -9.62 2.60 1.69
CA LYS A 33 -9.59 4.03 2.09
C LYS A 33 -8.79 4.86 1.09
N GLU A 34 -9.14 6.13 0.91
CA GLU A 34 -8.27 7.09 0.24
C GLU A 34 -7.28 7.70 1.22
N LEU A 35 -5.98 7.63 0.90
CA LEU A 35 -4.87 8.16 1.71
C LEU A 35 -3.97 9.06 0.86
N PHE A 36 -3.15 9.87 1.52
CA PHE A 36 -2.15 10.72 0.87
C PHE A 36 -0.73 10.23 1.15
N PHE A 37 0.12 10.27 0.13
CA PHE A 37 1.52 9.88 0.23
C PHE A 37 2.42 11.00 -0.26
N LEU A 38 3.28 11.53 0.60
CA LEU A 38 4.40 12.39 0.26
C LEU A 38 5.55 11.52 -0.24
N HIS A 39 5.90 11.66 -1.51
CA HIS A 39 6.99 10.91 -2.14
C HIS A 39 8.32 11.67 -2.01
N GLU A 40 9.43 10.96 -2.28
CA GLU A 40 10.79 11.50 -2.27
C GLU A 40 11.00 12.67 -3.25
N ASP A 41 10.15 12.80 -4.27
CA ASP A 41 10.15 13.93 -5.21
C ASP A 41 9.49 15.20 -4.65
N GLY A 42 9.08 15.19 -3.38
CA GLY A 42 8.44 16.30 -2.68
C GLY A 42 6.96 16.50 -3.00
N ARG A 43 6.35 15.64 -3.82
CA ARG A 43 4.95 15.76 -4.24
C ARG A 43 4.05 14.84 -3.43
N VAL A 44 2.84 15.31 -3.17
CA VAL A 44 1.82 14.53 -2.47
C VAL A 44 0.87 13.90 -3.49
N TYR A 45 0.59 12.64 -3.28
CA TYR A 45 -0.22 11.81 -4.14
C TYR A 45 -1.41 11.24 -3.39
N GLN A 46 -2.62 11.46 -3.90
CA GLN A 46 -3.82 10.80 -3.38
C GLN A 46 -3.90 9.40 -3.98
N ARG A 47 -4.11 8.38 -3.14
CA ARG A 47 -4.13 6.97 -3.51
C ARG A 47 -5.23 6.21 -2.79
N TYR A 48 -5.83 5.28 -3.52
CA TYR A 48 -6.73 4.29 -2.93
C TYR A 48 -5.90 3.12 -2.38
N VAL A 49 -6.21 2.69 -1.16
CA VAL A 49 -5.50 1.60 -0.47
C VAL A 49 -6.51 0.61 0.12
N LYS A 50 -6.29 -0.67 -0.15
CA LYS A 50 -7.00 -1.81 0.43
C LYS A 50 -5.97 -2.80 0.98
N MET A 51 -5.45 -2.50 2.15
CA MET A 51 -4.44 -3.27 2.89
C MET A 51 -4.86 -3.39 4.36
N PRO A 52 -4.45 -4.41 5.12
CA PRO A 52 -4.92 -4.57 6.51
C PRO A 52 -4.63 -3.40 7.43
N PHE A 53 -3.48 -2.71 7.28
CA PHE A 53 -3.12 -1.58 8.14
C PHE A 53 -4.13 -0.42 8.11
N ILE A 54 -4.97 -0.33 7.06
CA ILE A 54 -5.96 0.75 6.94
C ILE A 54 -7.06 0.67 8.00
N VAL A 55 -7.19 -0.46 8.71
CA VAL A 55 -8.13 -0.60 9.83
C VAL A 55 -7.83 0.43 10.92
N ASP A 56 -6.55 0.71 11.16
CA ASP A 56 -6.06 1.55 12.25
C ASP A 56 -5.68 2.98 11.80
N VAL A 57 -6.08 3.38 10.59
CA VAL A 57 -5.71 4.67 9.97
C VAL A 57 -6.95 5.43 9.54
N ASP A 58 -7.03 6.72 9.83
CA ASP A 58 -8.14 7.56 9.37
C ASP A 58 -8.11 7.77 7.85
N GLU A 59 -9.30 7.89 7.24
CA GLU A 59 -9.38 8.26 5.83
C GLU A 59 -8.80 9.68 5.63
N LEU A 60 -8.12 9.90 4.50
CA LEU A 60 -7.44 11.16 4.18
C LEU A 60 -6.21 11.48 5.05
N SER A 61 -5.68 10.53 5.83
CA SER A 61 -4.38 10.68 6.51
C SER A 61 -3.22 10.80 5.51
N LEU A 62 -2.16 11.51 5.93
CA LEU A 62 -0.94 11.73 5.18
C LEU A 62 0.19 10.82 5.69
N PHE A 63 0.89 10.18 4.76
CA PHE A 63 2.07 9.36 5.01
C PHE A 63 3.25 9.90 4.19
N SER A 64 4.45 9.91 4.75
CA SER A 64 5.67 9.90 3.94
C SER A 64 5.87 8.50 3.35
N LEU A 65 6.45 8.43 2.16
CA LEU A 65 6.83 7.20 1.48
C LEU A 65 8.29 7.30 1.06
N THR A 66 9.13 6.43 1.62
CA THR A 66 10.59 6.41 1.38
C THR A 66 11.01 5.04 0.87
N THR A 67 11.82 5.01 -0.19
CA THR A 67 12.39 3.77 -0.72
C THR A 67 13.50 3.31 0.22
N LYS A 68 13.49 2.04 0.63
CA LYS A 68 14.55 1.48 1.49
C LYS A 68 15.54 0.66 0.68
N ASP A 69 15.03 -0.17 -0.22
CA ASP A 69 15.80 -0.95 -1.19
C ASP A 69 14.91 -1.32 -2.41
N ASP A 70 15.42 -2.14 -3.32
CA ASP A 70 14.73 -2.53 -4.55
C ASP A 70 13.40 -3.28 -4.31
N ASN A 71 13.22 -3.84 -3.12
CA ASN A 71 12.09 -4.70 -2.75
C ASN A 71 11.36 -4.21 -1.50
N SER A 72 11.70 -3.04 -0.96
CA SER A 72 11.04 -2.56 0.24
C SER A 72 10.98 -1.04 0.34
N PHE A 73 9.90 -0.57 0.96
CA PHE A 73 9.68 0.84 1.21
C PHE A 73 9.03 1.05 2.56
N LEU A 74 9.28 2.22 3.12
CA LEU A 74 8.75 2.65 4.40
C LEU A 74 7.61 3.62 4.14
N ILE A 75 6.50 3.46 4.88
CA ILE A 75 5.50 4.51 5.03
C ILE A 75 5.43 4.95 6.49
N GLU A 76 5.32 6.25 6.71
CA GLU A 76 5.23 6.82 8.06
C GLU A 76 4.20 7.94 8.06
N GLU A 77 3.18 7.79 8.91
CA GLU A 77 2.15 8.80 9.09
C GLU A 77 2.77 10.09 9.62
N ILE A 78 2.47 11.19 8.94
CA ILE A 78 2.95 12.52 9.26
C ILE A 78 1.77 13.49 9.31
N THR A 79 1.87 14.51 10.15
CA THR A 79 0.81 15.53 10.30
C THR A 79 1.11 16.80 9.50
N ASP A 80 2.38 17.06 9.24
CA ASP A 80 2.84 18.28 8.60
C ASP A 80 2.76 18.15 7.08
N TRP A 81 1.87 18.93 6.48
CA TRP A 81 1.70 18.99 5.04
C TRP A 81 2.76 19.89 4.40
N PRO A 82 3.26 19.55 3.20
CA PRO A 82 4.11 20.45 2.43
C PRO A 82 3.43 21.79 2.14
N GLU A 83 4.22 22.85 1.99
CA GLU A 83 3.72 24.18 1.72
C GLU A 83 2.81 24.20 0.47
N GLY A 84 1.64 24.83 0.60
CA GLY A 84 0.66 24.92 -0.49
C GLY A 84 -0.18 23.66 -0.74
N VAL A 85 0.06 22.57 -0.01
CA VAL A 85 -0.66 21.30 -0.12
C VAL A 85 -1.53 21.05 1.11
N ASN A 86 -2.74 20.52 0.90
CA ASN A 86 -3.61 20.00 1.97
C ASN A 86 -4.64 19.01 1.40
N ILE A 87 -5.50 18.47 2.25
CA ILE A 87 -6.57 17.53 1.87
C ILE A 87 -7.50 18.02 0.74
N ARG A 88 -7.56 19.33 0.46
CA ARG A 88 -8.42 19.92 -0.58
C ARG A 88 -7.69 20.28 -1.88
N LYS A 89 -6.37 20.53 -1.86
CA LYS A 89 -5.62 21.02 -3.03
C LYS A 89 -4.12 20.78 -2.96
N GLY A 90 -3.44 20.96 -4.10
CA GLY A 90 -1.97 20.92 -4.20
C GLY A 90 -1.38 19.52 -4.34
N PHE A 91 -2.21 18.47 -4.27
CA PHE A 91 -1.80 17.08 -4.47
C PHE A 91 -2.12 16.59 -5.88
N ILE A 92 -1.43 15.53 -6.30
CA ILE A 92 -1.67 14.83 -7.54
C ILE A 92 -2.66 13.69 -7.29
N ARG A 93 -3.82 13.78 -7.92
CA ARG A 93 -4.78 12.67 -7.95
C ARG A 93 -4.20 11.52 -8.75
N ALA A 94 -4.33 10.29 -8.24
CA ALA A 94 -4.13 9.13 -9.10
C ALA A 94 -5.05 9.28 -10.32
N GLN A 95 -4.48 9.21 -11.52
CA GLN A 95 -5.31 8.93 -12.69
C GLN A 95 -5.91 7.55 -12.43
N TRP A 96 -7.23 7.46 -12.41
CA TRP A 96 -7.96 6.19 -12.32
C TRP A 96 -7.67 5.39 -13.59
N GLY A 97 -6.49 4.80 -13.68
CA GLY A 97 -5.96 4.09 -14.83
C GLY A 97 -5.76 2.63 -14.46
N HIS A 98 -6.61 1.77 -15.03
CA HIS A 98 -6.68 0.32 -14.89
C HIS A 98 -6.37 -0.23 -13.48
N LYS A 99 -7.44 -0.72 -12.83
CA LYS A 99 -7.40 -1.39 -11.51
C LYS A 99 -6.26 -2.42 -11.37
N SER A 100 -5.67 -2.94 -12.45
CA SER A 100 -4.54 -3.89 -12.40
C SER A 100 -3.23 -3.32 -11.82
N ASN A 101 -2.94 -2.03 -11.99
CA ASN A 101 -1.59 -1.50 -11.74
C ASN A 101 -1.22 -1.37 -10.26
N GLY A 102 -2.21 -1.31 -9.38
CA GLY A 102 -2.03 -1.30 -7.92
C GLY A 102 -2.40 -2.63 -7.25
N CYS A 103 -2.78 -3.66 -8.01
CA CYS A 103 -3.14 -4.96 -7.45
C CYS A 103 -1.94 -5.65 -6.83
N CYS A 104 -2.14 -6.29 -5.70
CA CYS A 104 -1.13 -7.10 -5.04
C CYS A 104 -1.79 -8.23 -4.24
N TRP A 105 -1.01 -9.22 -3.86
CA TRP A 105 -1.40 -10.21 -2.87
C TRP A 105 -0.80 -9.83 -1.53
N TYR A 106 -1.62 -9.58 -0.52
CA TYR A 106 -1.10 -9.43 0.84
C TYR A 106 -0.96 -10.81 1.49
N VAL A 107 0.22 -11.10 2.05
CA VAL A 107 0.53 -12.34 2.77
C VAL A 107 0.57 -12.05 4.27
N PHE A 108 -0.28 -12.75 5.02
CA PHE A 108 -0.35 -12.68 6.47
C PHE A 108 0.79 -13.49 7.12
N PRO A 109 1.17 -13.17 8.37
CA PRO A 109 2.19 -13.93 9.11
C PRO A 109 1.88 -15.44 9.26
N ASP A 110 0.60 -15.82 9.26
CA ASP A 110 0.16 -17.22 9.38
C ASP A 110 0.20 -18.00 8.05
N GLY A 111 0.70 -17.37 6.98
CA GLY A 111 0.78 -17.92 5.62
C GLY A 111 -0.51 -17.78 4.81
N GLY A 112 -1.61 -17.29 5.41
CA GLY A 112 -2.80 -16.94 4.66
C GLY A 112 -2.54 -15.76 3.72
N ASN A 113 -3.36 -15.58 2.69
CA ASN A 113 -3.24 -14.44 1.80
C ASN A 113 -4.60 -13.87 1.39
N MET A 114 -4.59 -12.63 0.91
CA MET A 114 -5.77 -11.96 0.38
C MET A 114 -5.41 -11.07 -0.80
N TYR A 115 -6.39 -10.83 -1.65
CA TYR A 115 -6.26 -9.80 -2.68
C TYR A 115 -6.18 -8.42 -2.04
N ALA A 116 -5.25 -7.59 -2.46
CA ALA A 116 -5.06 -6.28 -1.91
C ALA A 116 -4.88 -5.26 -3.03
N TYR A 117 -4.97 -3.99 -2.66
CA TYR A 117 -4.69 -2.91 -3.58
C TYR A 117 -3.84 -1.86 -2.89
N PHE A 118 -2.71 -1.54 -3.49
CA PHE A 118 -1.88 -0.44 -3.06
C PHE A 118 -1.20 0.22 -4.25
N ASP A 119 -1.71 1.39 -4.63
CA ASP A 119 -1.19 2.18 -5.75
C ASP A 119 0.10 2.95 -5.37
N ALA A 120 1.17 2.21 -5.10
CA ALA A 120 2.52 2.71 -4.86
C ALA A 120 3.42 2.52 -6.10
N PRO A 121 4.40 3.42 -6.35
CA PRO A 121 5.30 3.33 -7.51
C PRO A 121 6.01 1.98 -7.65
N MET A 122 6.48 1.42 -6.54
CA MET A 122 7.18 0.14 -6.54
C MET A 122 6.30 -1.03 -6.99
N ILE A 123 5.00 -1.00 -6.64
CA ILE A 123 4.03 -2.01 -7.09
C ILE A 123 3.83 -1.90 -8.60
N LYS A 124 3.67 -0.67 -9.12
CA LYS A 124 3.57 -0.44 -10.56
C LYS A 124 4.82 -0.88 -11.32
N GLU A 125 5.99 -0.59 -10.78
CA GLU A 125 7.26 -0.96 -11.40
C GLU A 125 7.46 -2.47 -11.40
N HIS A 126 7.09 -3.15 -10.31
CA HIS A 126 7.06 -4.62 -10.27
C HIS A 126 6.16 -5.20 -11.37
N HIS A 127 4.91 -4.70 -11.49
CA HIS A 127 4.01 -5.10 -12.56
C HIS A 127 4.63 -4.90 -13.95
N ARG A 128 5.30 -3.76 -14.16
CA ARG A 128 5.96 -3.43 -15.43
C ARG A 128 7.10 -4.40 -15.76
N ILE A 129 7.89 -4.82 -14.78
CA ILE A 129 9.08 -5.67 -14.98
C ILE A 129 8.68 -7.14 -15.15
N TYR A 130 7.80 -7.65 -14.28
CA TYR A 130 7.53 -9.09 -14.16
C TYR A 130 6.20 -9.53 -14.80
N ASN A 131 5.33 -8.59 -15.17
CA ASN A 131 4.00 -8.85 -15.74
C ASN A 131 3.12 -9.77 -14.86
N VAL A 132 3.32 -9.73 -13.54
CA VAL A 132 2.55 -10.46 -12.53
C VAL A 132 2.29 -9.58 -11.30
N MET A 133 1.25 -9.92 -10.52
CA MET A 133 0.96 -9.26 -9.25
C MET A 133 2.06 -9.55 -8.22
N PRO A 134 2.61 -8.53 -7.55
CA PRO A 134 3.55 -8.74 -6.45
C PRO A 134 2.86 -9.32 -5.21
N PHE A 135 3.64 -10.01 -4.41
CA PHE A 135 3.32 -10.36 -3.03
C PHE A 135 3.83 -9.26 -2.11
N ILE A 136 3.00 -8.88 -1.14
CA ILE A 136 3.33 -7.85 -0.17
C ILE A 136 3.13 -8.40 1.23
N SER A 137 4.10 -8.14 2.10
CA SER A 137 3.91 -8.20 3.54
C SER A 137 4.24 -6.84 4.15
N TYR A 138 3.78 -6.60 5.38
CA TYR A 138 4.20 -5.42 6.10
C TYR A 138 4.49 -5.73 7.56
N GLU A 139 5.34 -4.89 8.15
CA GLU A 139 5.68 -4.87 9.56
C GLU A 139 5.41 -3.48 10.11
N VAL A 140 4.65 -3.38 11.21
CA VAL A 140 4.49 -2.10 11.93
C VAL A 140 5.71 -1.92 12.81
N LEU A 141 6.44 -0.82 12.59
CA LEU A 141 7.62 -0.46 13.34
C LEU A 141 7.22 0.40 14.54
N SER A 142 7.71 0.02 15.73
CA SER A 142 7.54 0.74 16.99
C SER A 142 8.39 2.00 17.07
#